data_AF-A0AAF0ZHU7-F1
#
_entry.id   AF-A0AAF0ZHU7-F1
#
_cell.length_a   1.000
_cell.length_b   1.000
_cell.length_c   1.000
_cell.angle_alpha   90.00
_cell.angle_beta   90.00
_cell.angle_gamma   90.00
#
_symmetry.space_group_name_H-M   'P 1'
#
loop_
_entity.id
_entity.type
_entity.pdbx_description
1 polymer ?
#
loop_
_entity_poly.entity_id
_entity_poly.type
_entity_poly.pdbx_seq_one_letter_code
_entity_poly.pdbx_strand_id
1 'polypeptide(L)'
;MVKREFLHHVGVNYLYAPWISWLVLLQAAPFFKHEGVCFLILWWIFIVPILALDIKIYGQWITKGKRFLSGVANPTSQLSVIGNLVGARAAAEMGWNESALLLFAIGMSHYLVLFVTLYQRLPGSSSIPAMLRPVFFLFLAAPSMASLAWDSIYGKFDSSSKMLFFLSIFLFLSLVSRPALFKRSMRKFNVSWWAYSFPLTIMAMASTKYAQEMKNTASHILMLFLSALSVIVSLVLMIFTALNSNSLLPCDADDSMHCISINQRSSIV
;
A
#
# COMPACT_ATOMS: atom_id res chain seq x y z
N MET A 1 6.59 -12.11 -19.33
CA MET A 1 6.57 -10.89 -18.49
C MET A 1 6.51 -11.23 -16.99
N VAL A 2 5.52 -11.99 -16.51
CA VAL A 2 5.35 -12.38 -15.09
C VAL A 2 6.56 -13.10 -14.47
N LYS A 3 7.17 -14.09 -15.16
CA LYS A 3 8.37 -14.78 -14.66
C LYS A 3 9.56 -13.85 -14.43
N ARG A 4 9.71 -12.80 -15.25
CA ARG A 4 10.79 -11.80 -15.15
C ARG A 4 10.58 -10.87 -13.95
N GLU A 5 9.33 -10.53 -13.68
CA GLU A 5 8.95 -9.71 -12.53
C GLU A 5 9.07 -10.47 -11.21
N PHE A 6 8.76 -11.78 -11.22
CA PHE A 6 8.95 -12.68 -10.08
C PHE A 6 10.42 -12.92 -9.68
N LEU A 7 11.36 -12.64 -10.59
CA LEU A 7 12.80 -12.71 -10.35
C LEU A 7 13.38 -11.34 -9.96
N HIS A 8 12.61 -10.25 -10.14
CA HIS A 8 13.08 -8.90 -9.86
C HIS A 8 12.89 -8.53 -8.37
N HIS A 9 13.99 -8.24 -7.69
CA HIS A 9 14.05 -7.98 -6.25
C HIS A 9 13.11 -6.87 -5.74
N VAL A 10 12.76 -5.87 -6.56
CA VAL A 10 11.73 -4.85 -6.22
C VAL A 10 10.35 -5.18 -6.81
N GLY A 11 10.30 -5.89 -7.94
CA GLY A 11 9.07 -6.14 -8.69
C GLY A 11 8.16 -7.16 -8.01
N VAL A 12 8.76 -8.14 -7.32
CA VAL A 12 8.03 -9.16 -6.56
C VAL A 12 7.08 -8.54 -5.52
N ASN A 13 7.45 -7.42 -4.90
CA ASN A 13 6.60 -6.76 -3.89
C ASN A 13 5.29 -6.21 -4.47
N TYR A 14 5.24 -5.92 -5.78
CA TYR A 14 4.02 -5.47 -6.43
C TYR A 14 3.04 -6.62 -6.72
N LEU A 15 3.47 -7.88 -6.63
CA LEU A 15 2.59 -9.04 -6.78
C LEU A 15 1.57 -9.17 -5.65
N TYR A 16 1.79 -8.50 -4.51
CA TYR A 16 0.80 -8.39 -3.45
C TYR A 16 -0.38 -7.50 -3.84
N ALA A 17 -0.15 -6.48 -4.68
CA ALA A 17 -1.13 -5.42 -4.91
C ALA A 17 -2.49 -5.93 -5.45
N PRO A 18 -2.56 -6.84 -6.46
CA PRO A 18 -3.85 -7.35 -6.95
C PRO A 18 -4.67 -8.03 -5.85
N TRP A 19 -4.02 -8.83 -5.00
CA TRP A 19 -4.67 -9.57 -3.91
C TRP A 19 -5.17 -8.63 -2.81
N ILE A 20 -4.37 -7.63 -2.46
CA ILE A 20 -4.75 -6.58 -1.49
C ILE A 20 -5.94 -5.79 -2.02
N SER A 21 -5.90 -5.35 -3.28
CA SER A 21 -7.00 -4.62 -3.90
C SER A 21 -8.28 -5.43 -3.88
N TRP A 22 -8.22 -6.73 -4.20
CA TRP A 22 -9.40 -7.59 -4.18
C TRP A 22 -9.95 -7.83 -2.77
N LEU A 23 -9.08 -7.98 -1.77
CA LEU A 23 -9.49 -8.08 -0.36
C LEU A 23 -10.16 -6.80 0.15
N VAL A 24 -9.64 -5.63 -0.23
CA VAL A 24 -10.25 -4.34 0.15
C VAL A 24 -11.59 -4.15 -0.56
N LEU A 25 -11.67 -4.51 -1.85
CA LEU A 25 -12.93 -4.48 -2.61
C LEU A 25 -13.99 -5.41 -2.01
N LEU A 26 -13.57 -6.61 -1.57
CA LEU A 26 -14.45 -7.56 -0.90
C LEU A 26 -15.04 -6.98 0.39
N GLN A 27 -14.22 -6.29 1.20
CA GLN A 27 -14.67 -5.61 2.43
C GLN A 27 -15.53 -4.36 2.17
N ALA A 28 -15.34 -3.68 1.04
CA ALA A 28 -16.10 -2.48 0.69
C ALA A 28 -17.45 -2.77 0.00
N ALA A 29 -17.64 -4.00 -0.50
CA ALA A 29 -18.81 -4.36 -1.29
C ALA A 29 -20.05 -4.58 -0.39
N PRO A 30 -21.15 -3.80 -0.55
CA PRO A 30 -22.33 -3.89 0.31
C PRO A 30 -23.16 -5.17 0.08
N PHE A 31 -22.89 -5.89 -1.01
CA PHE A 31 -23.65 -7.07 -1.42
C PHE A 31 -23.25 -8.34 -0.68
N PHE A 32 -22.03 -8.41 -0.15
CA PHE A 32 -21.55 -9.58 0.57
C PHE A 32 -21.77 -9.39 2.06
N LYS A 33 -22.64 -10.20 2.66
CA LYS A 33 -22.67 -10.34 4.12
C LYS A 33 -21.36 -11.00 4.55
N HIS A 34 -20.72 -10.44 5.57
CA HIS A 34 -19.44 -10.92 6.10
C HIS A 34 -19.52 -12.39 6.57
N GLU A 35 -20.71 -12.87 6.95
CA GLU A 35 -20.97 -14.26 7.36
C GLU A 35 -21.30 -15.22 6.19
N GLY A 36 -21.27 -14.74 4.94
CA GLY A 36 -21.62 -15.53 3.77
C GLY A 36 -20.50 -16.49 3.34
N VAL A 37 -20.88 -17.71 2.95
CA VAL A 37 -19.94 -18.73 2.42
C VAL A 37 -19.13 -18.19 1.23
N CYS A 38 -19.73 -17.37 0.36
CA CYS A 38 -19.02 -16.73 -0.75
C CYS A 38 -17.90 -15.80 -0.28
N PHE A 39 -18.13 -15.01 0.78
CA PHE A 39 -17.12 -14.09 1.32
C PHE A 39 -15.95 -14.90 1.89
N LEU A 40 -16.22 -15.98 2.62
CA LEU A 40 -15.20 -16.89 3.15
C LEU A 40 -14.33 -17.51 2.04
N ILE A 41 -14.96 -18.06 0.99
CA ILE A 41 -14.24 -18.67 -0.14
C ILE A 41 -13.34 -17.63 -0.84
N LEU A 42 -13.88 -16.44 -1.11
CA LEU A 42 -13.13 -15.35 -1.74
C LEU A 42 -11.97 -14.89 -0.87
N TRP A 43 -12.18 -14.77 0.44
CA TRP A 43 -11.13 -14.43 1.39
C TRP A 43 -9.97 -15.45 1.34
N TRP A 44 -10.27 -16.76 1.34
CA TRP A 44 -9.26 -17.80 1.20
C TRP A 44 -8.49 -17.70 -0.11
N ILE A 45 -9.19 -17.47 -1.23
CA ILE A 45 -8.57 -17.31 -2.55
C ILE A 45 -7.58 -16.15 -2.56
N PHE A 46 -7.85 -15.06 -1.82
CA PHE A 46 -6.97 -13.88 -1.82
C PHE A 46 -5.87 -13.93 -0.77
N ILE A 47 -6.09 -14.59 0.38
CA ILE A 47 -5.10 -14.66 1.46
C ILE A 47 -4.01 -15.70 1.18
N VAL A 48 -4.35 -16.81 0.52
CA VAL A 48 -3.38 -17.90 0.23
C VAL A 48 -2.20 -17.39 -0.61
N PRO A 49 -2.41 -16.61 -1.70
CA PRO A 49 -1.30 -16.02 -2.44
C PRO A 49 -0.44 -15.06 -1.60
N ILE A 50 -1.04 -14.28 -0.70
CA ILE A 50 -0.31 -13.36 0.19
C ILE A 50 0.61 -14.15 1.11
N LEU A 51 0.07 -15.17 1.80
CA LEU A 51 0.84 -16.04 2.69
C LEU A 51 1.92 -16.83 1.93
N ALA A 52 1.62 -17.31 0.72
CA ALA A 52 2.61 -18.02 -0.10
C ALA A 52 3.76 -17.10 -0.52
N LEU A 53 3.46 -15.84 -0.89
CA LEU A 53 4.47 -14.83 -1.17
C LEU A 53 5.29 -14.51 0.08
N ASP A 54 4.65 -14.42 1.24
CA ASP A 54 5.35 -14.20 2.50
C ASP A 54 6.33 -15.33 2.78
N ILE A 55 5.88 -16.58 2.82
CA ILE A 55 6.75 -17.74 3.09
C ILE A 55 7.95 -17.74 2.13
N LYS A 56 7.72 -17.44 0.84
CA LYS A 56 8.80 -17.39 -0.15
C LYS A 56 9.78 -16.25 0.09
N ILE A 57 9.31 -15.01 0.23
CA ILE A 57 10.15 -13.81 0.32
C ILE A 57 10.88 -13.80 1.66
N TYR A 58 10.18 -14.07 2.76
CA TYR A 58 10.76 -14.09 4.10
C TYR A 58 11.63 -15.32 4.32
N GLY A 59 11.26 -16.49 3.79
CA GLY A 59 12.15 -17.65 3.75
C GLY A 59 13.46 -17.32 3.07
N GLN A 60 13.43 -16.58 1.95
CA GLN A 60 14.65 -16.10 1.31
C GLN A 60 15.43 -15.10 2.17
N TRP A 61 14.77 -14.23 2.94
CA TRP A 61 15.45 -13.28 3.83
C TRP A 61 16.18 -13.97 4.98
N ILE A 62 15.63 -15.06 5.49
CA ILE A 62 16.24 -15.86 6.56
C ILE A 62 17.39 -16.73 6.01
N THR A 63 17.21 -17.38 4.85
CA THR A 63 18.15 -18.37 4.34
C THR A 63 19.28 -17.79 3.49
N LYS A 64 19.08 -16.64 2.82
CA LYS A 64 20.11 -16.05 1.94
C LYS A 64 20.97 -15.02 2.67
N GLY A 65 22.21 -15.40 2.99
CA GLY A 65 23.43 -14.56 3.10
C GLY A 65 23.42 -13.28 3.97
N LYS A 66 24.58 -12.93 4.53
CA LYS A 66 24.76 -11.66 5.27
C LYS A 66 24.46 -10.45 4.36
N ARG A 67 23.59 -9.54 4.82
CA ARG A 67 23.17 -8.27 4.18
C ARG A 67 22.18 -8.36 2.99
N PHE A 68 21.61 -9.52 2.67
CA PHE A 68 20.58 -9.62 1.60
C PHE A 68 19.35 -8.75 1.91
N LEU A 69 18.84 -8.81 3.14
CA LEU A 69 17.72 -7.99 3.60
C LEU A 69 18.02 -6.49 3.47
N SER A 70 19.22 -6.06 3.87
CA SER A 70 19.67 -4.68 3.75
C SER A 70 19.75 -4.22 2.29
N GLY A 71 20.14 -5.10 1.36
CA GLY A 71 20.17 -4.81 -0.08
C GLY A 71 18.79 -4.75 -0.74
N VAL A 72 17.88 -5.64 -0.35
CA VAL A 72 16.60 -5.87 -1.07
C VAL A 72 15.41 -5.12 -0.45
N ALA A 73 15.44 -4.84 0.85
CA ALA A 73 14.35 -4.12 1.53
C ALA A 73 14.17 -2.72 0.93
N ASN A 74 12.92 -2.40 0.60
CA ASN A 74 12.51 -1.14 0.00
C ASN A 74 11.14 -0.73 0.57
N PRO A 75 10.70 0.54 0.38
CA PRO A 75 9.39 0.97 0.86
C PRO A 75 8.21 0.14 0.31
N THR A 76 8.33 -0.48 -0.88
CA THR A 76 7.26 -1.35 -1.43
C THR A 76 7.13 -2.67 -0.68
N SER A 77 8.13 -3.05 0.12
CA SER A 77 8.07 -4.24 0.98
C SER A 77 7.00 -4.11 2.07
N GLN A 78 6.55 -2.88 2.37
CA GLN A 78 5.40 -2.61 3.24
C GLN A 78 4.08 -3.18 2.67
N LEU A 79 4.00 -3.51 1.37
CA LEU A 79 2.82 -4.15 0.79
C LEU A 79 2.51 -5.51 1.41
N SER A 80 3.52 -6.32 1.75
CA SER A 80 3.30 -7.58 2.47
C SER A 80 2.66 -7.34 3.85
N VAL A 81 3.17 -6.37 4.60
CA VAL A 81 2.63 -5.97 5.90
C VAL A 81 1.18 -5.56 5.77
N ILE A 82 0.88 -4.67 4.82
CA ILE A 82 -0.47 -4.19 4.55
C ILE A 82 -1.39 -5.35 4.17
N GLY A 83 -0.94 -6.28 3.31
CA GLY A 83 -1.75 -7.42 2.89
C GLY A 83 -2.14 -8.35 4.05
N ASN A 84 -1.20 -8.63 4.95
CA ASN A 84 -1.48 -9.38 6.16
C ASN A 84 -2.49 -8.66 7.07
N LEU A 85 -2.32 -7.35 7.29
CA LEU A 85 -3.21 -6.58 8.16
C LEU A 85 -4.62 -6.39 7.56
N VAL A 86 -4.72 -6.20 6.24
CA VAL A 86 -6.00 -6.20 5.52
C VAL A 86 -6.68 -7.56 5.61
N GLY A 87 -5.92 -8.64 5.45
CA GLY A 87 -6.41 -10.01 5.62
C GLY A 87 -6.89 -10.29 7.04
N ALA A 88 -6.15 -9.80 8.04
CA ALA A 88 -6.49 -9.91 9.46
C ALA A 88 -7.81 -9.19 9.78
N ARG A 89 -7.98 -7.95 9.28
CA ARG A 89 -9.23 -7.20 9.41
C ARG A 89 -10.41 -7.97 8.83
N ALA A 90 -10.29 -8.44 7.59
CA ALA A 90 -11.34 -9.21 6.94
C ALA A 90 -11.67 -10.52 7.69
N ALA A 91 -10.66 -11.21 8.23
CA ALA A 91 -10.86 -12.41 9.04
C ALA A 91 -11.62 -12.13 10.33
N ALA A 92 -11.30 -11.03 11.00
CA ALA A 92 -11.99 -10.62 12.21
C ALA A 92 -13.46 -10.23 11.94
N GLU A 93 -13.74 -9.56 10.82
CA GLU A 93 -15.11 -9.24 10.41
C GLU A 93 -15.97 -10.47 10.09
N MET A 94 -15.34 -11.61 9.75
CA MET A 94 -16.01 -12.92 9.61
C MET A 94 -16.18 -13.69 10.93
N GLY A 95 -15.63 -13.17 12.05
CA GLY A 95 -15.58 -13.87 13.35
C GLY A 95 -14.43 -14.88 13.48
N TRP A 96 -13.49 -14.93 12.54
CA TRP A 96 -12.33 -15.84 12.56
C TRP A 96 -11.16 -15.22 13.34
N ASN A 97 -11.37 -15.01 14.63
CA ASN A 97 -10.45 -14.25 15.50
C ASN A 97 -9.03 -14.84 15.56
N GLU A 98 -8.88 -16.16 15.63
CA GLU A 98 -7.56 -16.80 15.68
C GLU A 98 -6.77 -16.62 14.37
N SER A 99 -7.45 -16.73 13.22
CA SER A 99 -6.82 -16.48 11.91
C SER A 99 -6.46 -15.01 11.74
N ALA A 100 -7.33 -14.12 12.23
CA ALA A 100 -7.07 -12.69 12.26
C ALA A 100 -5.83 -12.36 13.11
N LEU A 101 -5.72 -12.94 14.30
CA LEU A 101 -4.60 -12.73 15.20
C LEU A 101 -3.28 -13.28 14.61
N LEU A 102 -3.33 -14.44 13.95
CA LEU A 102 -2.18 -15.00 13.24
C LEU A 102 -1.68 -14.05 12.14
N LEU A 103 -2.57 -13.57 11.28
CA LEU A 103 -2.21 -12.64 10.20
C LEU A 103 -1.72 -11.30 10.75
N PHE A 104 -2.35 -10.82 11.82
CA PHE A 104 -1.93 -9.61 12.51
C PHE A 104 -0.50 -9.76 13.06
N ALA A 105 -0.19 -10.87 13.72
CA ALA A 105 1.13 -11.15 14.29
C ALA A 105 2.21 -11.23 13.21
N ILE A 106 1.95 -11.89 12.08
CA ILE A 106 2.84 -11.93 10.92
C ILE A 106 3.07 -10.52 10.38
N GLY A 107 2.00 -9.77 10.13
CA GLY A 107 2.07 -8.40 9.63
C GLY A 107 2.88 -7.46 10.53
N MET A 108 2.63 -7.49 11.84
CA MET A 108 3.34 -6.63 12.81
C MET A 108 4.80 -7.02 13.00
N SER A 109 5.11 -8.32 12.98
CA SER A 109 6.50 -8.79 13.03
C SER A 109 7.29 -8.28 11.81
N HIS A 110 6.69 -8.38 10.62
CA HIS A 110 7.28 -7.86 9.39
C HIS A 110 7.39 -6.33 9.39
N TYR A 111 6.38 -5.64 9.92
CA TYR A 111 6.40 -4.19 10.05
C TYR A 111 7.61 -3.74 10.86
N LEU A 112 7.86 -4.35 12.03
CA LEU A 112 8.96 -3.96 12.91
C LEU A 112 10.32 -4.16 12.24
N VAL A 113 10.55 -5.31 11.59
CA VAL A 113 11.79 -5.60 10.86
C VAL A 113 12.02 -4.59 9.73
N LEU A 114 10.99 -4.32 8.93
CA LEU A 114 11.07 -3.35 7.83
C LEU A 114 11.23 -1.92 8.31
N PHE A 115 10.54 -1.56 9.39
CA PHE A 115 10.61 -0.23 9.99
C PHE A 115 12.04 0.08 10.41
N VAL A 116 12.66 -0.79 11.22
CA VAL A 116 14.05 -0.62 11.66
C VAL A 116 15.02 -0.62 10.48
N THR A 117 14.90 -1.61 9.58
CA THR A 117 15.82 -1.76 8.43
C THR A 117 15.80 -0.54 7.51
N LEU A 118 14.62 -0.03 7.19
CA LEU A 118 14.48 1.10 6.28
C LEU A 118 14.83 2.43 6.95
N TYR A 119 14.54 2.61 8.25
CA TYR A 119 14.99 3.77 9.02
C TYR A 119 16.52 3.87 9.07
N GLN A 120 17.21 2.74 9.22
CA GLN A 120 18.68 2.70 9.21
C GLN A 120 19.27 2.95 7.82
N ARG A 121 18.55 2.59 6.73
CA ARG A 121 19.03 2.77 5.35
C ARG A 121 18.84 4.17 4.79
N LEU A 122 17.77 4.84 5.21
CA LEU A 122 17.34 6.15 4.72
C LEU A 122 18.46 7.23 4.73
N PRO A 123 19.34 7.31 5.75
CA PRO A 123 20.43 8.28 5.77
C PRO A 123 21.64 7.93 4.90
N GLY A 124 21.83 6.65 4.52
CA GLY A 124 23.15 6.15 4.08
C GLY A 124 23.26 5.61 2.65
N SER A 125 22.17 5.21 1.98
CA SER A 125 22.27 4.68 0.61
C SER A 125 21.91 5.73 -0.44
N SER A 126 22.81 5.94 -1.41
CA SER A 126 22.58 6.65 -2.68
C SER A 126 21.12 6.52 -3.14
N SER A 127 20.42 7.63 -2.99
CA SER A 127 18.99 7.73 -2.72
C SER A 127 18.10 6.93 -3.66
N ILE A 128 17.12 6.21 -3.09
CA ILE A 128 15.94 5.69 -3.79
C ILE A 128 15.51 6.69 -4.89
N PRO A 129 15.31 6.22 -6.15
CA PRO A 129 14.97 7.09 -7.27
C PRO A 129 13.88 8.08 -6.87
N ALA A 130 14.06 9.35 -7.24
CA ALA A 130 13.16 10.41 -6.79
C ALA A 130 11.68 10.15 -7.13
N MET A 131 11.41 9.30 -8.12
CA MET A 131 10.08 8.86 -8.53
C MET A 131 9.38 7.89 -7.55
N LEU A 132 10.12 7.15 -6.71
CA LEU A 132 9.57 6.19 -5.75
C LEU A 132 9.34 6.79 -4.35
N ARG A 133 9.55 8.09 -4.20
CA ARG A 133 9.32 8.78 -2.93
C ARG A 133 7.86 8.72 -2.43
N PRO A 134 6.81 8.73 -3.28
CA PRO A 134 5.43 8.54 -2.81
C PRO A 134 5.23 7.27 -1.99
N VAL A 135 6.01 6.22 -2.27
CA VAL A 135 5.92 4.92 -1.59
C VAL A 135 6.32 5.01 -0.11
N PHE A 136 7.00 6.07 0.33
CA PHE A 136 7.23 6.30 1.77
C PHE A 136 5.93 6.48 2.56
N PHE A 137 4.83 6.86 1.91
CA PHE A 137 3.54 6.90 2.59
C PHE A 137 3.04 5.50 2.96
N LEU A 138 3.57 4.40 2.40
CA LEU A 138 3.23 3.06 2.88
C LEU A 138 3.64 2.81 4.34
N PHE A 139 4.60 3.57 4.88
CA PHE A 139 4.99 3.48 6.30
C PHE A 139 3.90 3.93 7.27
N LEU A 140 3.03 4.87 6.85
CA LEU A 140 1.89 5.27 7.67
C LEU A 140 0.69 4.33 7.45
N ALA A 141 0.56 3.75 6.26
CA ALA A 141 -0.53 2.80 5.95
C ALA A 141 -0.52 1.58 6.87
N ALA A 142 0.66 1.01 7.12
CA ALA A 142 0.81 -0.17 7.98
C ALA A 142 0.25 0.03 9.41
N PRO A 143 0.70 1.02 10.21
CA PRO A 143 0.16 1.24 11.54
C PRO A 143 -1.30 1.69 11.53
N SER A 144 -1.76 2.45 10.52
CA SER A 144 -3.19 2.78 10.40
C SER A 144 -4.05 1.54 10.13
N MET A 145 -3.61 0.63 9.25
CA MET A 145 -4.34 -0.62 8.98
C MET A 145 -4.26 -1.57 10.16
N ALA A 146 -3.14 -1.62 10.89
CA ALA A 146 -3.02 -2.39 12.12
C ALA A 146 -4.00 -1.90 13.18
N SER A 147 -4.17 -0.59 13.34
CA SER A 147 -5.18 -0.02 14.24
C SER A 147 -6.60 -0.49 13.89
N LEU A 148 -6.97 -0.48 12.61
CA LEU A 148 -8.28 -0.97 12.14
C LEU A 148 -8.46 -2.48 12.30
N ALA A 149 -7.40 -3.25 12.04
CA ALA A 149 -7.42 -4.70 12.21
C ALA A 149 -7.58 -5.07 13.69
N TRP A 150 -6.88 -4.40 14.60
CA TRP A 150 -6.99 -4.62 16.04
C TRP A 150 -8.38 -4.26 16.58
N ASP A 151 -8.94 -3.13 16.16
CA ASP A 151 -10.34 -2.75 16.45
C ASP A 151 -11.32 -3.84 16.01
N SER A 152 -11.07 -4.46 14.85
CA SER A 152 -11.94 -5.52 14.32
C SER A 152 -11.78 -6.83 15.11
N ILE A 153 -10.55 -7.18 15.52
CA ILE A 153 -10.27 -8.41 16.30
C ILE A 153 -10.90 -8.36 17.70
N TYR A 154 -10.77 -7.23 18.39
CA TYR A 154 -11.24 -7.09 19.77
C TYR A 154 -12.64 -6.45 19.87
N GLY A 155 -13.20 -6.01 18.74
CA GLY A 155 -14.52 -5.37 18.67
C GLY A 155 -14.60 -3.99 19.34
N LYS A 156 -13.46 -3.39 19.69
CA LYS A 156 -13.39 -2.08 20.35
C LYS A 156 -12.10 -1.34 19.99
N PHE A 157 -12.23 -0.01 19.83
CA PHE A 157 -11.09 0.89 19.60
C PHE A 157 -10.35 1.21 20.92
N ASP A 158 -9.69 0.19 21.44
CA ASP A 158 -8.98 0.18 22.71
C ASP A 158 -7.64 0.95 22.69
N SER A 159 -6.87 0.86 23.78
CA SER A 159 -5.56 1.52 23.91
C SER A 159 -4.56 1.08 22.84
N SER A 160 -4.56 -0.20 22.46
CA SER A 160 -3.67 -0.73 21.43
C SER A 160 -3.99 -0.14 20.05
N SER A 161 -5.28 -0.07 19.70
CA SER A 161 -5.76 0.58 18.48
C SER A 161 -5.34 2.06 18.45
N LYS A 162 -5.45 2.76 19.57
CA LYS A 162 -5.04 4.17 19.71
C LYS A 162 -3.53 4.35 19.57
N MET A 163 -2.72 3.49 20.18
CA MET A 163 -1.26 3.56 20.08
C MET A 163 -0.80 3.46 18.62
N LEU A 164 -1.36 2.49 17.87
CA LEU A 164 -1.07 2.31 16.45
C LEU A 164 -1.56 3.50 15.60
N PHE A 165 -2.74 4.03 15.91
CA PHE A 165 -3.27 5.23 15.26
C PHE A 165 -2.38 6.46 15.50
N PHE A 166 -1.97 6.73 16.74
CA PHE A 166 -1.09 7.85 17.05
C PHE A 166 0.31 7.69 16.43
N LEU A 167 0.83 6.47 16.35
CA LEU A 167 2.05 6.19 15.59
C LEU A 167 1.88 6.59 14.12
N SER A 168 0.74 6.27 13.51
CA SER A 168 0.48 6.65 12.12
C SER A 168 0.39 8.17 11.92
N ILE A 169 -0.24 8.90 12.85
CA ILE A 169 -0.29 10.37 12.84
C ILE A 169 1.12 10.96 12.97
N PHE A 170 1.92 10.45 13.89
CA PHE A 170 3.30 10.90 14.09
C PHE A 170 4.13 10.72 12.82
N LEU A 171 4.04 9.55 12.17
CA LEU A 171 4.74 9.30 10.90
C LEU A 171 4.23 10.22 9.79
N PHE A 172 2.91 10.42 9.69
CA PHE A 172 2.33 11.34 8.72
C PHE A 172 2.86 12.78 8.89
N LEU A 173 2.82 13.31 10.12
CA LEU A 173 3.36 14.63 10.45
C LEU A 173 4.85 14.71 10.12
N SER A 174 5.64 13.69 10.48
CA SER A 174 7.08 13.63 10.19
C SER A 174 7.38 13.70 8.69
N LEU A 175 6.59 13.02 7.86
CA LEU A 175 6.72 13.04 6.41
C LEU A 175 6.30 14.40 5.82
N VAL A 176 5.16 14.94 6.25
CA VAL A 176 4.62 16.21 5.75
C VAL A 176 5.52 17.40 6.12
N SER A 177 6.16 17.38 7.28
CA SER A 177 7.14 18.40 7.70
C SER A 177 8.41 18.41 6.86
N ARG A 178 8.63 17.44 5.96
CA ARG A 178 9.82 17.34 5.09
C ARG A 178 9.47 17.45 3.60
N PRO A 179 8.86 18.56 3.14
CA PRO A 179 8.39 18.71 1.76
C PRO A 179 9.53 18.69 0.73
N ALA A 180 10.76 19.03 1.14
CA ALA A 180 11.95 18.97 0.29
C ALA A 180 12.23 17.55 -0.24
N LEU A 181 11.83 16.50 0.49
CA LEU A 181 11.92 15.12 0.03
C LEU A 181 10.99 14.90 -1.16
N PHE A 182 9.80 15.50 -1.22
CA PHE A 182 8.84 15.21 -2.28
C PHE A 182 8.93 16.18 -3.46
N LYS A 183 9.56 17.35 -3.28
CA LYS A 183 9.68 18.41 -4.30
C LYS A 183 10.19 17.93 -5.67
N ARG A 184 11.18 17.02 -5.70
CA ARG A 184 11.72 16.47 -6.97
C ARG A 184 10.78 15.44 -7.60
N SER A 185 10.03 14.69 -6.80
CA SER A 185 9.03 13.72 -7.27
C SER A 185 7.78 14.39 -7.84
N MET A 186 7.44 15.59 -7.34
CA MET A 186 6.24 16.33 -7.72
C MET A 186 6.43 17.21 -8.98
N ARG A 187 7.64 17.22 -9.58
CA ARG A 187 7.97 18.11 -10.71
C ARG A 187 7.44 17.62 -12.06
N LYS A 188 7.24 16.30 -12.22
CA LYS A 188 6.62 15.69 -13.39
C LYS A 188 5.59 14.68 -12.91
N PHE A 189 4.40 14.69 -13.49
CA PHE A 189 3.39 13.70 -13.19
C PHE A 189 3.95 12.28 -13.44
N ASN A 190 3.69 11.37 -12.51
CA ASN A 190 4.03 9.96 -12.61
C ASN A 190 2.90 9.16 -11.95
N VAL A 191 2.51 8.03 -12.55
CA VAL A 191 1.53 7.07 -12.01
C VAL A 191 1.83 6.68 -10.55
N SER A 192 3.10 6.70 -10.15
CA SER A 192 3.54 6.43 -8.78
C SER A 192 2.91 7.35 -7.72
N TRP A 193 2.35 8.50 -8.09
CA TRP A 193 1.63 9.39 -7.17
C TRP A 193 0.36 8.75 -6.59
N TRP A 194 -0.21 7.73 -7.23
CA TRP A 194 -1.32 6.96 -6.67
C TRP A 194 -0.98 6.29 -5.34
N ALA A 195 0.31 6.09 -5.03
CA ALA A 195 0.76 5.58 -3.74
C ALA A 195 0.45 6.52 -2.55
N TYR A 196 0.05 7.78 -2.78
CA TYR A 196 -0.40 8.69 -1.72
C TYR A 196 -1.84 8.41 -1.27
N SER A 197 -2.72 8.02 -2.20
CA SER A 197 -4.16 7.93 -1.95
C SER A 197 -4.50 6.82 -0.94
N PHE A 198 -3.93 5.63 -1.13
CA PHE A 198 -4.24 4.46 -0.29
C PHE A 198 -3.87 4.67 1.20
N PRO A 199 -2.64 5.09 1.55
CA PRO A 199 -2.28 5.36 2.94
C PRO A 199 -3.13 6.44 3.61
N LEU A 200 -3.43 7.53 2.89
CA LEU A 200 -4.28 8.61 3.41
C LEU A 200 -5.71 8.13 3.68
N THR A 201 -6.24 7.27 2.81
CA THR A 201 -7.58 6.70 2.98
C THR A 201 -7.66 5.84 4.23
N ILE A 202 -6.67 4.97 4.46
CA ILE A 202 -6.64 4.11 5.65
C ILE A 202 -6.50 4.94 6.93
N MET A 203 -5.62 5.94 6.91
CA MET A 203 -5.45 6.83 8.06
C MET A 203 -6.74 7.63 8.35
N ALA A 204 -7.46 8.07 7.32
CA ALA A 204 -8.77 8.69 7.47
C ALA A 204 -9.80 7.72 8.08
N MET A 205 -9.86 6.47 7.60
CA MET A 205 -10.73 5.43 8.20
C MET A 205 -10.41 5.20 9.69
N ALA A 206 -9.13 5.09 10.05
CA ALA A 206 -8.70 4.95 11.44
C ALA A 206 -9.10 6.18 12.28
N SER A 207 -9.01 7.38 11.71
CA SER A 207 -9.45 8.62 12.37
C SER A 207 -10.97 8.65 12.61
N THR A 208 -11.76 8.13 11.67
CA THR A 208 -13.21 7.96 11.84
C THR A 208 -13.53 7.03 13.00
N LYS A 209 -12.86 5.88 13.10
CA LYS A 209 -13.02 4.96 14.24
C LYS A 209 -12.62 5.60 15.56
N TYR A 210 -11.51 6.34 15.59
CA TYR A 210 -11.07 7.10 16.76
C TYR A 210 -12.09 8.16 17.20
N ALA A 211 -12.69 8.90 16.25
CA ALA A 211 -13.70 9.91 16.55
C ALA A 211 -15.00 9.29 17.08
N GLN A 212 -15.41 8.13 16.58
CA GLN A 212 -16.57 7.40 17.07
C GLN A 212 -16.40 6.93 18.52
N GLU A 213 -15.19 6.50 18.90
CA GLU A 213 -14.89 6.05 20.27
C GLU A 213 -14.76 7.23 21.25
N MET A 214 -14.03 8.28 20.88
CA MET A 214 -13.75 9.41 21.79
C MET A 214 -14.90 10.40 21.91
N LYS A 215 -15.69 10.59 20.84
CA LYS A 215 -16.81 11.55 20.78
C LYS A 215 -16.46 12.98 21.19
N ASN A 216 -15.18 13.35 21.10
CA ASN A 216 -14.65 14.66 21.45
C ASN A 216 -14.60 15.57 20.21
N THR A 217 -14.81 16.88 20.39
CA THR A 217 -14.75 17.87 19.31
C THR A 217 -13.42 17.83 18.55
N ALA A 218 -12.29 17.71 19.26
CA ALA A 218 -10.97 17.61 18.65
C ALA A 218 -10.84 16.37 17.74
N SER A 219 -11.39 15.23 18.16
CA SER A 219 -11.37 13.99 17.37
C SER A 219 -12.22 14.11 16.12
N HIS A 220 -13.38 14.77 16.21
CA HIS A 220 -14.23 15.05 15.02
C HIS A 220 -13.56 16.02 14.03
N ILE A 221 -12.88 17.06 14.53
CA ILE A 221 -12.10 17.97 13.67
C ILE A 221 -10.99 17.20 12.95
N LEU A 222 -10.26 16.34 13.66
CA LEU A 222 -9.20 15.52 13.09
C LEU A 222 -9.73 14.54 12.02
N MET A 223 -10.87 13.90 12.30
CA MET A 223 -11.57 13.03 11.35
C MET A 223 -11.95 13.78 10.07
N LEU A 224 -12.59 14.95 10.20
CA LEU A 224 -13.00 15.77 9.06
C LEU A 224 -11.79 16.23 8.25
N PHE A 225 -10.74 16.70 8.92
CA PHE A 225 -9.51 17.12 8.26
C PHE A 225 -8.86 15.99 7.46
N LEU A 226 -8.65 14.82 8.06
CA LEU A 226 -8.00 13.69 7.39
C LEU A 226 -8.87 13.10 6.27
N SER A 227 -10.19 13.06 6.45
CA SER A 227 -11.13 12.59 5.42
C SER A 227 -11.17 13.55 4.23
N ALA A 228 -11.28 14.86 4.48
CA ALA A 228 -11.24 15.88 3.44
C ALA A 228 -9.91 15.84 2.68
N LEU A 229 -8.79 15.71 3.39
CA LEU A 229 -7.46 15.58 2.78
C LEU A 229 -7.39 14.35 1.86
N SER A 230 -7.88 13.20 2.30
CA SER A 230 -7.88 11.98 1.49
C SER A 230 -8.71 12.13 0.21
N VAL A 231 -9.90 12.74 0.32
CA VAL A 231 -10.78 13.01 -0.82
C VAL A 231 -10.12 13.98 -1.80
N ILE A 232 -9.59 15.10 -1.32
CA ILE A 232 -8.92 16.11 -2.15
C ILE A 232 -7.75 15.49 -2.91
N VAL A 233 -6.88 14.75 -2.21
CA VAL A 233 -5.72 14.10 -2.86
C VAL A 233 -6.17 13.11 -3.94
N SER A 234 -7.18 12.29 -3.65
CA SER A 234 -7.69 11.31 -4.62
C SER A 234 -8.34 11.97 -5.84
N LEU A 235 -9.12 13.04 -5.64
CA LEU A 235 -9.72 13.84 -6.72
C LEU A 235 -8.66 14.50 -7.60
N VAL A 236 -7.66 15.13 -6.98
CA VAL A 236 -6.54 15.75 -7.71
C VAL A 236 -5.82 14.70 -8.56
N LEU A 237 -5.49 13.54 -7.98
CA LEU A 237 -4.83 12.46 -8.72
C LEU A 237 -5.70 11.93 -9.87
N MET A 238 -7.00 11.79 -9.66
CA MET A 238 -7.94 11.37 -10.71
C MET A 238 -7.95 12.37 -11.87
N ILE A 239 -8.07 13.67 -11.58
CA ILE A 239 -8.06 14.74 -12.61
C ILE A 239 -6.73 14.74 -13.37
N PHE A 240 -5.60 14.73 -12.69
CA PHE A 240 -4.28 14.69 -13.33
C PHE A 240 -4.08 13.43 -14.20
N THR A 241 -4.58 12.28 -13.74
CA THR A 241 -4.50 11.03 -14.50
C THR A 241 -5.37 11.09 -15.75
N ALA A 242 -6.60 11.63 -15.65
CA ALA A 242 -7.50 11.78 -16.78
C ALA A 242 -6.92 12.73 -17.85
N LEU A 243 -6.38 13.88 -17.41
CA LEU A 243 -5.76 14.88 -18.29
C LEU A 243 -4.49 14.36 -18.99
N ASN A 244 -3.77 13.40 -18.38
CA ASN A 244 -2.53 12.85 -18.91
C ASN A 244 -2.68 11.40 -19.43
N SER A 245 -3.91 10.96 -19.70
CA SER A 245 -4.23 9.58 -20.13
C SER A 245 -3.54 9.19 -21.44
N ASN A 246 -3.35 10.13 -22.37
CA ASN A 246 -2.63 9.93 -23.62
C ASN A 246 -1.15 9.55 -23.46
N SER A 247 -0.55 9.79 -22.28
CA SER A 247 0.84 9.42 -21.99
C SER A 247 0.96 8.06 -21.26
N LEU A 248 -0.15 7.42 -20.88
CA LEU A 248 -0.17 6.20 -20.07
C LEU A 248 -0.24 4.91 -20.90
N LEU A 249 -0.81 4.99 -22.10
CA LEU A 249 -0.78 3.91 -23.06
C LEU A 249 0.58 3.96 -23.75
N PRO A 250 1.38 2.87 -23.73
CA PRO A 250 2.45 2.74 -24.71
C PRO A 250 1.78 2.92 -26.07
N CYS A 251 2.23 3.86 -26.89
CA CYS A 251 1.87 3.84 -28.31
C CYS A 251 2.17 2.42 -28.79
N ASP A 252 1.17 1.74 -29.31
CA ASP A 252 1.36 0.44 -29.92
C ASP A 252 2.54 0.55 -30.89
N ALA A 253 3.52 -0.33 -30.68
CA ALA A 253 4.74 -0.37 -31.47
C ALA A 253 4.49 -0.88 -32.90
N ASP A 254 3.33 -0.58 -33.49
CA ASP A 254 2.94 -0.90 -34.87
C ASP A 254 2.93 0.34 -35.78
N ASP A 255 2.80 1.56 -35.25
CA ASP A 255 2.81 2.77 -36.10
C ASP A 255 4.22 3.24 -36.49
N SER A 256 5.27 2.73 -35.83
CA SER A 256 6.66 3.07 -36.18
C SER A 256 7.18 2.29 -37.40
N MET A 257 6.60 1.13 -37.74
CA MET A 257 6.94 0.42 -38.98
C MET A 257 6.22 1.00 -40.22
N HIS A 258 5.02 1.56 -40.05
CA HIS A 258 4.32 2.20 -41.16
C HIS A 258 4.96 3.53 -41.58
N CYS A 259 5.43 4.34 -40.62
CA CYS A 259 6.13 5.60 -40.91
C CYS A 259 7.51 5.41 -41.58
N ILE A 260 8.21 4.31 -41.31
CA ILE A 260 9.51 4.02 -41.96
C ILE A 260 9.30 3.50 -43.40
N SER A 261 8.25 2.71 -43.66
CA SER A 261 8.00 2.17 -45.00
C SER A 261 7.51 3.22 -46.02
N ILE A 262 6.81 4.27 -45.57
CA ILE A 262 6.29 5.33 -46.45
C ILE A 262 7.42 6.30 -46.85
N ASN A 263 8.37 6.57 -45.95
CA ASN A 263 9.47 7.51 -46.23
C ASN A 263 10.55 6.91 -47.15
N GLN A 264 10.61 5.57 -47.26
CA GLN A 264 11.56 4.89 -48.15
C GLN A 264 11.01 4.73 -49.59
N ARG A 265 9.68 4.88 -49.79
CA ARG A 265 9.05 4.77 -51.12
C ARG A 265 8.91 6.11 -51.86
N SER A 266 9.05 7.25 -51.18
CA SER A 266 9.05 8.59 -51.80
C SER A 266 10.44 9.09 -52.22
N SER A 267 11.50 8.32 -51.94
CA SER A 267 12.89 8.68 -52.28
C SER A 267 13.41 7.98 -53.55
N ILE A 268 12.56 7.26 -54.28
CA ILE A 268 12.89 6.61 -55.56
C ILE A 268 11.74 6.85 -56.54
N VAL A 269 11.57 8.10 -56.98
CA VAL A 269 11.13 8.51 -58.33
C VAL A 269 11.73 9.88 -58.60
#